data_AF-G7UNJ3-F1
#
_entry.id   AF-G7UNJ3-F1
#
_cell.length_a   1.000
_cell.length_b   1.000
_cell.length_c   1.000
_cell.angle_alpha   90.00
_cell.angle_beta   90.00
_cell.angle_gamma   90.00
#
_symmetry.space_group_name_H-M   'P 1'
#
loop_
_entity.id
_entity.type
_entity.pdbx_description
1 polymer ?
#
loop_
_entity_poly.entity_id
_entity_poly.type
_entity_poly.pdbx_seq_one_letter_code
_entity_poly.pdbx_strand_id
1 'polypeptide(L)'
;MAFGPVRNDSLPTLNTGYSINGSFAEYVLADANYVGLLPANVGFVEIAPVLCAGVTVYKALKVTKTKPGDWVAISGIGGLGHMAVQFAKAMGLNVVAVDIDDRKLALASRLGATFTVNARNEDPGARIRKEIGGAQGVLVTAVSTKAFQQALGMVRRGGVVTLNGLPPGDFPISIFDTVLNGITIRGSIVGTRLDLQEALAFAGEGKVHATVHTEKLEKINDISHACTRAISKEGSCSISADNRGAGGRPEPFSVASAPLRSSSARVRRRWTPRTLLDHQASFMHGHESSIRLRTTRRALRQVADPFAPRGIGTKRFRATPHRRGRRRGQSDGRPCLSS
;
A
#
# COMPACT_ATOMS: atom_id res chain seq x y z
N MET A 1 2.65 8.76 -10.08
CA MET A 1 2.38 7.55 -9.26
C MET A 1 3.15 6.39 -9.85
N ALA A 2 3.44 5.36 -9.05
CA ALA A 2 4.50 4.38 -9.30
C ALA A 2 4.38 3.65 -10.65
N PHE A 3 5.31 3.96 -11.54
CA PHE A 3 5.53 3.23 -12.78
C PHE A 3 7.02 3.17 -13.05
N GLY A 4 7.70 2.33 -12.28
CA GLY A 4 9.04 1.87 -12.63
C GLY A 4 8.93 0.62 -13.51
N PRO A 5 9.90 0.35 -14.40
CA PRO A 5 9.95 -0.92 -15.10
C PRO A 5 9.89 -2.10 -14.12
N VAL A 6 9.02 -3.07 -14.41
CA VAL A 6 9.32 -4.47 -14.09
C VAL A 6 10.18 -4.96 -15.25
N ARG A 7 11.46 -4.55 -15.26
CA ARG A 7 12.42 -5.15 -16.18
C ARG A 7 13.04 -6.35 -15.47
N ASN A 8 13.31 -7.39 -16.26
CA ASN A 8 13.94 -8.63 -15.81
C ASN A 8 15.47 -8.49 -15.64
N ASP A 9 15.95 -7.25 -15.54
CA ASP A 9 17.33 -6.91 -15.21
C ASP A 9 17.40 -6.57 -13.71
N SER A 10 18.51 -6.91 -13.08
CA SER A 10 18.75 -6.94 -11.63
C SER A 10 18.74 -5.57 -10.91
N LEU A 11 18.07 -4.56 -11.47
CA LEU A 11 17.94 -3.23 -10.89
C LEU A 11 16.59 -3.06 -10.18
N PRO A 12 16.58 -2.41 -9.00
CA PRO A 12 15.35 -2.23 -8.23
C PRO A 12 14.36 -1.33 -8.98
N THR A 13 13.08 -1.74 -8.99
CA THR A 13 11.98 -0.92 -9.50
C THR A 13 11.93 0.43 -8.79
N LEU A 14 11.86 1.52 -9.56
CA LEU A 14 11.76 2.86 -9.02
C LEU A 14 10.29 3.24 -8.79
N ASN A 15 9.93 3.50 -7.54
CA ASN A 15 8.58 3.83 -7.11
C ASN A 15 8.47 5.31 -6.73
N THR A 16 7.62 6.05 -7.45
CA THR A 16 7.30 7.46 -7.18
C THR A 16 6.70 7.66 -5.80
N GLY A 17 7.27 8.59 -5.02
CA GLY A 17 6.86 8.83 -3.63
C GLY A 17 7.43 7.83 -2.63
N TYR A 18 8.36 6.97 -3.06
CA TYR A 18 9.04 6.01 -2.19
C TYR A 18 10.56 6.00 -2.44
N SER A 19 11.01 5.49 -3.60
CA SER A 19 12.43 5.44 -3.94
C SER A 19 12.90 6.63 -4.79
N ILE A 20 11.95 7.38 -5.36
CA ILE A 20 12.16 8.67 -6.03
C ILE A 20 11.07 9.64 -5.56
N ASN A 21 11.30 10.95 -5.69
CA ASN A 21 10.36 11.99 -5.24
C ASN A 21 8.95 11.81 -5.82
N GLY A 22 7.94 12.11 -5.00
CA GLY A 22 6.52 11.99 -5.32
C GLY A 22 5.86 13.32 -5.71
N SER A 23 4.52 13.29 -5.77
CA SER A 23 3.69 14.41 -6.25
C SER A 23 3.03 15.22 -5.13
N PHE A 24 3.48 15.12 -3.88
CA PHE A 24 3.10 16.05 -2.81
C PHE A 24 3.94 17.34 -2.92
N ALA A 25 3.82 17.99 -4.06
CA ALA A 25 4.54 19.20 -4.48
C ALA A 25 3.77 19.86 -5.64
N GLU A 26 4.13 21.09 -6.00
CA GLU A 26 3.52 21.81 -7.14
C GLU A 26 3.89 21.18 -8.49
N TYR A 27 5.08 20.58 -8.58
CA TYR A 27 5.60 19.94 -9.79
C TYR A 27 6.29 18.61 -9.44
N VAL A 28 6.25 17.64 -10.36
CA VAL A 28 6.93 16.36 -10.22
C VAL A 28 7.57 15.95 -11.53
N LEU A 29 8.81 15.44 -11.47
CA LEU A 29 9.47 14.81 -12.62
C LEU A 29 8.93 13.39 -12.79
N ALA A 30 8.53 13.04 -14.02
CA ALA A 30 8.03 11.71 -14.36
C ALA A 30 8.68 11.20 -15.65
N ASP A 31 8.83 9.89 -15.76
CA ASP A 31 9.21 9.24 -17.03
C ASP A 31 7.99 9.18 -17.95
N ALA A 32 8.07 9.86 -19.09
CA ALA A 32 6.98 9.95 -20.06
C ALA A 32 6.51 8.59 -20.58
N ASN A 33 7.35 7.55 -20.54
CA ASN A 33 6.97 6.20 -20.98
C ASN A 33 6.05 5.46 -19.99
N TYR A 34 5.86 6.03 -18.81
CA TYR A 34 5.27 5.39 -17.64
C TYR A 34 4.15 6.23 -17.02
N VAL A 35 3.80 7.39 -17.57
CA VAL A 35 2.64 8.16 -17.12
C VAL A 35 1.33 7.56 -17.64
N GLY A 36 0.26 7.70 -16.85
CA GLY A 36 -1.10 7.40 -17.33
C GLY A 36 -1.62 8.54 -18.20
N LEU A 37 -2.34 8.19 -19.26
CA LEU A 37 -2.98 9.16 -20.13
C LEU A 37 -4.40 9.36 -19.61
N LEU A 38 -4.66 10.53 -19.04
CA LEU A 38 -5.94 10.81 -18.41
C LEU A 38 -7.02 11.04 -19.47
N PRO A 39 -8.23 10.47 -19.30
CA PRO A 39 -9.35 10.76 -20.18
C PRO A 39 -9.75 12.24 -20.06
N ALA A 40 -10.05 12.89 -21.18
CA ALA A 40 -10.32 14.34 -21.22
C ALA A 40 -11.61 14.75 -20.49
N ASN A 41 -12.52 13.81 -20.24
CA ASN A 41 -13.84 14.05 -19.70
C ASN A 41 -13.96 13.79 -18.18
N VAL A 42 -12.86 13.54 -17.47
CA VAL A 42 -12.85 13.33 -16.02
C VAL A 42 -11.95 14.37 -15.34
N GLY A 43 -12.44 14.97 -14.26
CA GLY A 43 -11.68 15.94 -13.48
C GLY A 43 -10.46 15.34 -12.79
N PHE A 44 -9.44 16.17 -12.56
CA PHE A 44 -8.18 15.74 -11.95
C PHE A 44 -8.34 15.19 -10.53
N VAL A 45 -9.29 15.72 -9.77
CA VAL A 45 -9.53 15.31 -8.38
C VAL A 45 -10.13 13.91 -8.33
N GLU A 46 -11.10 13.65 -9.20
CA GLU A 46 -11.85 12.40 -9.28
C GLU A 46 -11.01 11.27 -9.88
N ILE A 47 -10.13 11.58 -10.85
CA ILE A 47 -9.28 10.58 -11.50
C ILE A 47 -8.02 10.24 -10.69
N ALA A 48 -7.57 11.12 -9.79
CA ALA A 48 -6.34 10.91 -9.03
C ALA A 48 -6.29 9.58 -8.26
N PRO A 49 -7.35 9.12 -7.57
CA PRO A 49 -7.35 7.82 -6.90
C PRO A 49 -7.22 6.63 -7.86
N VAL A 50 -7.62 6.76 -9.13
CA VAL A 50 -7.53 5.68 -10.12
C VAL A 50 -6.07 5.31 -10.41
N LEU A 51 -5.17 6.30 -10.39
CA LEU A 51 -3.74 6.13 -10.66
C LEU A 51 -2.99 5.23 -9.66
N CYS A 52 -3.60 4.93 -8.51
CA CYS A 52 -3.06 3.97 -7.54
C CYS A 52 -4.14 3.01 -7.06
N ALA A 53 -5.12 3.50 -6.28
CA ALA A 53 -6.16 2.65 -5.70
C ALA A 53 -6.97 1.92 -6.78
N GLY A 54 -7.37 2.63 -7.84
CA GLY A 54 -8.16 2.04 -8.93
C GLY A 54 -7.41 0.97 -9.72
N VAL A 55 -6.24 1.28 -10.28
CA VAL A 55 -5.44 0.30 -11.04
C VAL A 55 -5.08 -0.92 -10.19
N THR A 56 -4.78 -0.71 -8.90
CA THR A 56 -4.41 -1.79 -7.97
C THR A 56 -5.56 -2.79 -7.80
N VAL A 57 -6.77 -2.31 -7.52
CA VAL A 57 -7.93 -3.20 -7.31
C VAL A 57 -8.46 -3.75 -8.62
N TYR A 58 -8.40 -2.99 -9.71
CA TYR A 58 -8.75 -3.48 -11.05
C TYR A 58 -7.89 -4.69 -11.43
N LYS A 59 -6.55 -4.56 -11.30
CA LYS A 59 -5.64 -5.69 -11.54
C LYS A 59 -5.92 -6.84 -10.58
N ALA A 60 -6.13 -6.57 -9.30
CA ALA A 60 -6.39 -7.59 -8.32
C ALA A 60 -7.66 -8.39 -8.62
N LEU A 61 -8.74 -7.73 -9.06
CA LEU A 61 -9.96 -8.39 -9.51
C LEU A 61 -9.67 -9.33 -10.69
N LYS A 62 -8.87 -8.91 -11.68
CA LYS A 62 -8.43 -9.83 -12.76
C LYS A 62 -7.62 -11.02 -12.24
N VAL A 63 -6.81 -10.81 -11.20
CA VAL A 63 -5.97 -11.86 -10.57
C VAL A 63 -6.82 -12.91 -9.85
N THR A 64 -8.00 -12.55 -9.33
CA THR A 64 -8.95 -13.52 -8.74
C THR A 64 -9.49 -14.52 -9.76
N LYS A 65 -9.44 -14.21 -11.07
CA LYS A 65 -10.03 -14.99 -12.16
C LYS A 65 -11.55 -15.19 -12.08
N THR A 66 -12.25 -14.39 -11.27
CA THR A 66 -13.72 -14.36 -11.26
C THR A 66 -14.26 -13.91 -12.61
N LYS A 67 -15.36 -14.52 -13.04
CA LYS A 67 -16.06 -14.23 -14.30
C LYS A 67 -17.36 -13.47 -14.01
N PRO A 68 -17.94 -12.75 -14.98
CA PRO A 68 -19.27 -12.17 -14.83
C PRO A 68 -20.28 -13.20 -14.27
N GLY A 69 -21.06 -12.81 -13.27
CA GLY A 69 -21.97 -13.68 -12.53
C GLY A 69 -21.36 -14.35 -11.28
N ASP A 70 -20.03 -14.45 -11.18
CA ASP A 70 -19.38 -14.97 -9.97
C ASP A 70 -19.50 -13.99 -8.80
N TRP A 71 -19.33 -14.53 -7.58
CA TRP A 71 -19.26 -13.75 -6.36
C TRP A 71 -17.82 -13.39 -6.00
N VAL A 72 -17.61 -12.12 -5.66
CA VAL A 72 -16.38 -11.62 -5.06
C VAL A 72 -16.65 -10.99 -3.70
N ALA A 73 -15.90 -11.40 -2.69
CA ALA A 73 -15.91 -10.75 -1.37
C ALA A 73 -14.78 -9.72 -1.29
N ILE A 74 -15.09 -8.48 -0.94
CA ILE A 74 -14.14 -7.40 -0.80
C ILE A 74 -13.99 -7.10 0.69
N SER A 75 -12.82 -7.40 1.23
CA SER A 75 -12.49 -7.24 2.65
C SER A 75 -11.73 -5.93 2.88
N GLY A 76 -12.37 -5.02 3.62
CA GLY A 76 -11.98 -3.62 3.81
C GLY A 76 -12.58 -2.73 2.73
N ILE A 77 -13.44 -1.78 3.10
CA ILE A 77 -14.09 -0.81 2.20
C ILE A 77 -13.43 0.56 2.37
N GLY A 78 -12.12 0.56 2.13
CA GLY A 78 -11.31 1.76 2.22
C GLY A 78 -11.14 2.53 0.92
N GLY A 79 -10.05 3.30 0.83
CA GLY A 79 -9.67 3.98 -0.41
C GLY A 79 -9.56 3.01 -1.59
N LEU A 80 -9.03 1.80 -1.36
CA LEU A 80 -9.03 0.72 -2.35
C LEU A 80 -10.39 0.02 -2.44
N GLY A 81 -10.95 -0.40 -1.30
CA GLY A 81 -12.15 -1.23 -1.26
C GLY A 81 -13.39 -0.60 -1.90
N HIS A 82 -13.64 0.70 -1.70
CA HIS A 82 -14.81 1.36 -2.31
C HIS A 82 -14.69 1.44 -3.84
N MET A 83 -13.46 1.57 -4.38
CA MET A 83 -13.20 1.47 -5.81
C MET A 83 -13.36 0.03 -6.30
N ALA A 84 -12.90 -0.94 -5.51
CA ALA A 84 -13.01 -2.36 -5.84
C ALA A 84 -14.47 -2.80 -6.00
N VAL A 85 -15.39 -2.30 -5.16
CA VAL A 85 -16.84 -2.58 -5.28
C VAL A 85 -17.35 -2.14 -6.65
N GLN A 86 -17.01 -0.92 -7.07
CA GLN A 86 -17.46 -0.35 -8.34
C GLN A 86 -16.83 -1.08 -9.55
N PHE A 87 -15.52 -1.35 -9.52
CA PHE A 87 -14.87 -2.13 -10.57
C PHE A 87 -15.46 -3.54 -10.68
N ALA A 88 -15.66 -4.22 -9.55
CA ALA A 88 -16.26 -5.55 -9.55
C ALA A 88 -17.68 -5.53 -10.13
N LYS A 89 -18.48 -4.53 -9.78
CA LYS A 89 -19.82 -4.37 -10.34
C LYS A 89 -19.79 -4.09 -11.85
N ALA A 90 -18.90 -3.21 -12.29
CA ALA A 90 -18.70 -2.88 -13.71
C ALA A 90 -18.14 -4.07 -14.53
N MET A 91 -17.44 -5.01 -13.87
CA MET A 91 -16.99 -6.28 -14.44
C MET A 91 -18.08 -7.37 -14.42
N GLY A 92 -19.31 -7.05 -13.99
CA GLY A 92 -20.44 -7.98 -13.96
C GLY A 92 -20.43 -8.96 -12.80
N LEU A 93 -19.66 -8.69 -11.73
CA LEU A 93 -19.58 -9.56 -10.56
C LEU A 93 -20.69 -9.24 -9.54
N ASN A 94 -21.03 -10.26 -8.75
CA ASN A 94 -21.82 -10.08 -7.53
C ASN A 94 -20.87 -9.77 -6.37
N VAL A 95 -21.16 -8.73 -5.60
CA VAL A 95 -20.20 -8.17 -4.63
C VAL A 95 -20.72 -8.35 -3.21
N VAL A 96 -19.89 -8.93 -2.35
CA VAL A 96 -20.07 -8.88 -0.90
C VAL A 96 -19.04 -7.93 -0.31
N ALA A 97 -19.49 -6.95 0.46
CA ALA A 97 -18.59 -6.01 1.14
C ALA A 97 -18.43 -6.39 2.61
N VAL A 98 -17.19 -6.48 3.08
CA VAL A 98 -16.86 -6.84 4.47
C VAL A 98 -16.01 -5.74 5.08
N ASP A 99 -16.45 -5.18 6.21
CA ASP A 99 -15.71 -4.21 7.01
C ASP A 99 -16.12 -4.34 8.48
N ILE A 100 -15.57 -3.49 9.35
CA ILE A 100 -15.92 -3.40 10.78
C ILE A 100 -16.70 -2.12 11.12
N ASP A 101 -16.86 -1.22 10.14
CA ASP A 101 -17.54 0.07 10.27
C ASP A 101 -18.79 0.12 9.38
N ASP A 102 -19.96 0.26 10.00
CA ASP A 102 -21.25 0.29 9.32
C ASP A 102 -21.40 1.47 8.35
N ARG A 103 -20.72 2.59 8.59
CA ARG A 103 -20.76 3.75 7.66
C ARG A 103 -20.13 3.41 6.31
N LYS A 104 -19.07 2.60 6.32
CA LYS A 104 -18.45 2.14 5.07
C LYS A 104 -19.22 1.03 4.41
N LEU A 105 -19.84 0.15 5.19
CA LEU A 105 -20.74 -0.85 4.64
C LEU A 105 -21.92 -0.16 3.94
N ALA A 106 -22.48 0.89 4.54
CA ALA A 106 -23.49 1.73 3.89
C ALA A 106 -22.96 2.39 2.61
N LEU A 107 -21.71 2.88 2.59
CA LEU A 107 -21.07 3.35 1.37
C LEU A 107 -20.96 2.24 0.31
N ALA A 108 -20.51 1.04 0.69
CA ALA A 108 -20.39 -0.09 -0.22
C ALA A 108 -21.75 -0.47 -0.84
N SER A 109 -22.83 -0.49 -0.05
CA SER A 109 -24.18 -0.74 -0.53
C SER A 109 -24.59 0.30 -1.58
N ARG A 110 -24.36 1.60 -1.32
CA ARG A 110 -24.65 2.68 -2.29
C ARG A 110 -23.84 2.54 -3.59
N LEU A 111 -22.62 2.02 -3.50
CA LEU A 111 -21.73 1.80 -4.64
C LEU A 111 -21.99 0.48 -5.38
N GLY A 112 -22.97 -0.33 -4.95
CA GLY A 112 -23.42 -1.52 -5.67
C GLY A 112 -23.01 -2.86 -5.07
N ALA A 113 -22.58 -2.90 -3.80
CA ALA A 113 -22.45 -4.16 -3.07
C ALA A 113 -23.83 -4.81 -2.90
N THR A 114 -23.94 -6.10 -3.25
CA THR A 114 -25.19 -6.86 -3.19
C THR A 114 -25.64 -7.08 -1.75
N PHE A 115 -24.70 -7.36 -0.84
CA PHE A 115 -24.92 -7.32 0.60
C PHE A 115 -23.62 -7.04 1.35
N THR A 116 -23.75 -6.70 2.62
CA THR A 116 -22.64 -6.29 3.49
C THR A 116 -22.56 -7.18 4.71
N VAL A 117 -21.35 -7.38 5.24
CA VAL A 117 -21.11 -8.14 6.48
C VAL A 117 -20.22 -7.32 7.41
N ASN A 118 -20.69 -7.09 8.64
CA ASN A 118 -19.89 -6.43 9.66
C ASN A 118 -19.09 -7.48 10.46
N ALA A 119 -17.78 -7.56 10.19
CA ALA A 119 -16.86 -8.52 10.80
C ALA A 119 -16.60 -8.30 12.30
N ARG A 120 -17.11 -7.20 12.88
CA ARG A 120 -17.12 -6.97 14.32
C ARG A 120 -18.26 -7.72 15.02
N ASN A 121 -19.39 -7.88 14.32
CA ASN A 121 -20.63 -8.37 14.91
C ASN A 121 -20.84 -9.87 14.63
N GLU A 122 -20.34 -10.37 13.50
CA GLU A 122 -20.46 -11.77 13.09
C GLU A 122 -19.23 -12.27 12.33
N ASP A 123 -19.12 -13.59 12.16
CA ASP A 123 -18.06 -14.21 11.36
C ASP A 123 -18.35 -14.08 9.86
N PRO A 124 -17.51 -13.38 9.07
CA PRO A 124 -17.75 -13.19 7.64
C PRO A 124 -17.74 -14.48 6.83
N GLY A 125 -16.92 -15.46 7.20
CA GLY A 125 -16.84 -16.74 6.50
C GLY A 125 -18.13 -17.54 6.66
N ALA A 126 -18.62 -17.66 7.88
CA ALA A 126 -19.88 -18.34 8.19
C ALA A 126 -21.07 -17.67 7.48
N ARG A 127 -21.17 -16.33 7.57
CA ARG A 127 -22.22 -15.55 6.92
C ARG A 127 -22.18 -15.71 5.40
N ILE A 128 -21.02 -15.55 4.76
CA ILE A 128 -20.92 -15.68 3.29
C ILE A 128 -21.20 -17.11 2.83
N ARG A 129 -20.73 -18.14 3.56
CA ARG A 129 -21.03 -19.54 3.25
C ARG A 129 -22.52 -19.85 3.34
N LYS A 130 -23.20 -19.36 4.38
CA LYS A 130 -24.62 -19.59 4.59
C LYS A 130 -25.46 -19.17 3.38
N GLU A 131 -25.08 -18.07 2.71
CA GLU A 131 -25.98 -17.46 1.72
C GLU A 131 -25.54 -17.59 0.28
N ILE A 132 -24.25 -17.75 0.03
CA ILE A 132 -23.75 -17.94 -1.34
C ILE A 132 -22.84 -19.16 -1.49
N GLY A 133 -22.66 -19.97 -0.43
CA GLY A 133 -21.77 -21.14 -0.46
C GLY A 133 -20.27 -20.81 -0.46
N GLY A 134 -19.91 -19.54 -0.25
CA GLY A 134 -18.55 -19.02 -0.36
C GLY A 134 -18.30 -18.31 -1.70
N ALA A 135 -17.44 -17.29 -1.68
CA ALA A 135 -17.14 -16.48 -2.86
C ALA A 135 -16.07 -17.14 -3.76
N GLN A 136 -16.23 -17.07 -5.08
CA GLN A 136 -15.24 -17.52 -6.07
C GLN A 136 -13.93 -16.74 -5.95
N GLY A 137 -14.04 -15.44 -5.68
CA GLY A 137 -12.91 -14.56 -5.41
C GLY A 137 -13.03 -13.87 -4.06
N VAL A 138 -11.91 -13.65 -3.39
CA VAL A 138 -11.83 -12.76 -2.24
C VAL A 138 -10.70 -11.77 -2.46
N LEU A 139 -10.98 -10.48 -2.31
CA LEU A 139 -10.01 -9.40 -2.46
C LEU A 139 -9.80 -8.71 -1.11
N VAL A 140 -8.61 -8.85 -0.54
CA VAL A 140 -8.26 -8.26 0.76
C VAL A 140 -7.54 -6.93 0.57
N THR A 141 -8.25 -5.84 0.87
CA THR A 141 -7.72 -4.47 0.87
C THR A 141 -7.57 -3.88 2.28
N ALA A 142 -8.08 -4.60 3.30
CA ALA A 142 -7.90 -4.26 4.71
C ALA A 142 -6.43 -4.33 5.14
N VAL A 143 -6.10 -3.61 6.21
CA VAL A 143 -4.75 -3.49 6.78
C VAL A 143 -4.65 -4.18 8.15
N SER A 144 -5.30 -5.34 8.30
CA SER A 144 -5.28 -6.15 9.52
C SER A 144 -5.06 -7.62 9.18
N THR A 145 -4.12 -8.29 9.84
CA THR A 145 -3.83 -9.73 9.65
C THR A 145 -5.06 -10.62 9.91
N LYS A 146 -5.97 -10.20 10.79
CA LYS A 146 -7.26 -10.90 11.03
C LYS A 146 -8.12 -10.95 9.77
N ALA A 147 -8.17 -9.88 8.99
CA ALA A 147 -8.95 -9.83 7.75
C ALA A 147 -8.39 -10.78 6.68
N PHE A 148 -7.08 -10.99 6.65
CA PHE A 148 -6.42 -11.96 5.77
C PHE A 148 -6.78 -13.39 6.19
N GLN A 149 -6.76 -13.68 7.48
CA GLN A 149 -7.18 -14.99 7.99
C GLN A 149 -8.67 -15.26 7.69
N GLN A 150 -9.55 -14.29 7.95
CA GLN A 150 -10.98 -14.40 7.66
C GLN A 150 -11.27 -14.66 6.17
N ALA A 151 -10.42 -14.17 5.26
CA ALA A 151 -10.58 -14.39 3.82
C ALA A 151 -10.57 -15.86 3.41
N LEU A 152 -9.82 -16.70 4.13
CA LEU A 152 -9.80 -18.15 3.91
C LEU A 152 -11.15 -18.80 4.27
N GLY A 153 -11.87 -18.22 5.24
CA GLY A 153 -13.22 -18.63 5.59
C GLY A 153 -14.27 -18.19 4.58
N MET A 154 -14.06 -17.07 3.88
CA MET A 154 -15.00 -16.49 2.91
C MET A 154 -14.96 -17.17 1.54
N VAL A 155 -13.80 -17.71 1.13
CA VAL A 155 -13.61 -18.31 -0.18
C VAL A 155 -14.23 -19.70 -0.29
N ARG A 156 -14.84 -20.02 -1.44
CA ARG A 156 -15.33 -21.38 -1.73
C ARG A 156 -14.21 -22.32 -2.17
N ARG A 157 -14.55 -23.61 -2.32
CA ARG A 157 -13.67 -24.60 -2.96
C ARG A 157 -13.29 -24.16 -4.37
N GLY A 158 -11.99 -24.27 -4.69
CA GLY A 158 -11.37 -23.86 -5.94
C GLY A 158 -11.25 -22.34 -6.13
N GLY A 159 -11.60 -21.53 -5.12
CA GLY A 159 -11.57 -20.08 -5.22
C GLY A 159 -10.19 -19.46 -5.01
N VAL A 160 -10.10 -18.15 -5.28
CA VAL A 160 -8.85 -17.39 -5.23
C VAL A 160 -8.95 -16.25 -4.23
N VAL A 161 -8.02 -16.20 -3.28
CA VAL A 161 -7.83 -15.08 -2.35
C VAL A 161 -6.69 -14.20 -2.88
N THR A 162 -7.00 -12.95 -3.23
CA THR A 162 -6.04 -11.96 -3.72
C THR A 162 -5.72 -10.94 -2.63
N LEU A 163 -4.43 -10.68 -2.43
CA LEU A 163 -3.91 -9.82 -1.35
C LEU A 163 -3.38 -8.50 -1.91
N ASN A 164 -3.93 -7.38 -1.42
CA ASN A 164 -3.44 -6.02 -1.70
C ASN A 164 -3.08 -5.21 -0.45
N GLY A 165 -3.73 -5.50 0.68
CA GLY A 165 -3.35 -4.89 1.95
C GLY A 165 -1.89 -5.19 2.29
N LEU A 166 -1.23 -4.24 2.95
CA LEU A 166 0.17 -4.38 3.39
C LEU A 166 0.33 -4.09 4.89
N PRO A 167 -0.36 -4.82 5.79
CA PRO A 167 -0.04 -4.75 7.21
C PRO A 167 1.34 -5.36 7.48
N PRO A 168 2.05 -4.92 8.53
CA PRO A 168 3.26 -5.61 8.97
C PRO A 168 2.93 -6.99 9.55
N GLY A 169 3.87 -7.93 9.41
CA GLY A 169 3.78 -9.29 9.96
C GLY A 169 3.12 -10.29 9.02
N ASP A 170 2.83 -11.47 9.58
CA ASP A 170 2.29 -12.62 8.86
C ASP A 170 0.88 -12.97 9.37
N PHE A 171 0.16 -13.80 8.62
CA PHE A 171 -1.11 -14.39 9.06
C PHE A 171 -1.10 -15.90 8.86
N PRO A 172 -1.75 -16.67 9.74
CA PRO A 172 -1.75 -18.12 9.66
C PRO A 172 -2.58 -18.62 8.47
N ILE A 173 -2.05 -19.62 7.76
CA ILE A 173 -2.73 -20.33 6.66
C ILE A 173 -2.85 -21.79 7.06
N SER A 174 -4.08 -22.31 7.10
CA SER A 174 -4.34 -23.74 7.33
C SER A 174 -3.93 -24.54 6.10
N ILE A 175 -2.87 -25.35 6.21
CA ILE A 175 -2.40 -26.21 5.11
C ILE A 175 -3.49 -27.20 4.72
N PHE A 176 -4.11 -27.84 5.71
CA PHE A 176 -5.15 -28.85 5.50
C PHE A 176 -6.34 -28.28 4.71
N ASP A 177 -6.88 -27.14 5.16
CA ASP A 177 -8.04 -26.53 4.50
C ASP A 177 -7.69 -25.97 3.12
N THR A 178 -6.48 -25.43 2.97
CA THR A 178 -6.01 -24.89 1.67
C THR A 178 -5.91 -26.01 0.64
N VAL A 179 -5.34 -27.16 1.03
CA VAL A 179 -5.20 -28.33 0.14
C VAL A 179 -6.56 -28.95 -0.17
N LEU A 180 -7.37 -29.28 0.86
CA LEU A 180 -8.65 -29.96 0.63
C LEU A 180 -9.67 -29.13 -0.13
N ASN A 181 -9.64 -27.80 0.03
CA ASN A 181 -10.54 -26.92 -0.70
C ASN A 181 -9.91 -26.40 -2.00
N GLY A 182 -8.66 -26.72 -2.32
CA GLY A 182 -7.98 -26.23 -3.52
C GLY A 182 -7.91 -24.70 -3.60
N ILE A 183 -7.65 -24.03 -2.48
CA ILE A 183 -7.64 -22.56 -2.40
C ILE A 183 -6.33 -22.03 -2.98
N THR A 184 -6.41 -21.01 -3.84
CA THR A 184 -5.24 -20.27 -4.30
C THR A 184 -5.11 -18.96 -3.53
N ILE A 185 -3.95 -18.69 -2.95
CA ILE A 185 -3.63 -17.40 -2.33
C ILE A 185 -2.60 -16.70 -3.21
N ARG A 186 -2.89 -15.46 -3.61
CA ARG A 186 -2.05 -14.72 -4.56
C ARG A 186 -1.89 -13.26 -4.19
N GLY A 187 -0.65 -12.78 -4.14
CA GLY A 187 -0.39 -11.34 -4.07
C GLY A 187 -0.70 -10.66 -5.40
N SER A 188 -1.24 -9.44 -5.33
CA SER A 188 -1.34 -8.53 -6.47
C SER A 188 -0.74 -7.19 -6.10
N ILE A 189 0.21 -6.70 -6.89
CA ILE A 189 0.87 -5.41 -6.66
C ILE A 189 0.59 -4.49 -7.84
N VAL A 190 -0.06 -3.36 -7.54
CA VAL A 190 -0.43 -2.30 -8.50
C VAL A 190 -1.00 -2.86 -9.82
N GLY A 191 -0.62 -2.29 -10.96
CA GLY A 191 -0.85 -2.86 -12.27
C GLY A 191 0.23 -2.42 -13.26
N THR A 192 0.24 -3.05 -14.43
CA THR A 192 1.05 -2.62 -15.56
C THR A 192 0.50 -1.33 -16.17
N ARG A 193 1.24 -0.73 -17.12
CA ARG A 193 0.75 0.42 -17.89
C ARG A 193 -0.55 0.12 -18.62
N LEU A 194 -0.72 -1.10 -19.13
CA LEU A 194 -1.96 -1.52 -19.76
C LEU A 194 -3.09 -1.61 -18.74
N ASP A 195 -2.85 -2.23 -17.59
CA ASP A 195 -3.85 -2.31 -16.52
C ASP A 195 -4.28 -0.91 -16.05
N LEU A 196 -3.37 0.07 -16.03
CA LEU A 196 -3.68 1.45 -15.72
C LEU A 196 -4.61 2.09 -16.76
N GLN A 197 -4.28 1.94 -18.05
CA GLN A 197 -5.10 2.54 -19.10
C GLN A 197 -6.50 1.93 -19.15
N GLU A 198 -6.60 0.61 -18.95
CA GLU A 198 -7.87 -0.07 -18.78
C GLU A 198 -8.66 0.51 -17.59
N ALA A 199 -8.03 0.65 -16.41
CA ALA A 199 -8.69 1.22 -15.23
C ALA A 199 -9.13 2.69 -15.44
N LEU A 200 -8.33 3.49 -16.15
CA LEU A 200 -8.68 4.87 -16.51
C LEU A 200 -9.85 4.92 -17.50
N ALA A 201 -9.95 3.97 -18.43
CA ALA A 201 -11.07 3.88 -19.37
C ALA A 201 -12.40 3.62 -18.64
N PHE A 202 -12.42 2.76 -17.61
CA PHE A 202 -13.63 2.57 -16.78
C PHE A 202 -14.09 3.87 -16.11
N ALA A 203 -13.16 4.71 -15.64
CA ALA A 203 -13.49 6.02 -15.09
C ALA A 203 -13.95 7.00 -16.17
N GLY A 204 -13.29 6.99 -17.34
CA GLY A 204 -13.69 7.79 -18.52
C GLY A 204 -15.09 7.45 -19.05
N GLU A 205 -15.50 6.19 -18.94
CA GLU A 205 -16.86 5.73 -19.28
C GLU A 205 -17.90 5.98 -18.18
N GLY A 206 -17.51 6.58 -17.04
CA GLY A 206 -18.40 6.85 -15.91
C GLY A 206 -18.86 5.59 -15.16
N LYS A 207 -18.12 4.48 -15.28
CA LYS A 207 -18.45 3.22 -14.57
C LYS A 207 -17.91 3.19 -13.14
N VAL A 208 -16.92 4.01 -12.84
CA VAL A 208 -16.27 4.08 -11.52
C VAL A 208 -16.01 5.53 -11.15
N HIS A 209 -16.45 5.92 -9.96
CA HIS A 209 -16.27 7.25 -9.39
C HIS A 209 -15.68 7.16 -7.99
N ALA A 210 -14.49 7.74 -7.79
CA ALA A 210 -13.88 7.75 -6.47
C ALA A 210 -14.65 8.65 -5.51
N THR A 211 -14.89 8.18 -4.29
CA THR A 211 -15.38 9.03 -3.20
C THR A 211 -14.20 9.78 -2.62
N VAL A 212 -14.16 11.09 -2.89
CA VAL A 212 -13.01 11.96 -2.61
C VAL A 212 -13.39 13.10 -1.69
N HIS A 213 -12.45 13.47 -0.83
CA HIS A 213 -12.46 14.73 -0.10
C HIS A 213 -11.21 15.51 -0.44
N THR A 214 -11.34 16.80 -0.74
CA THR A 214 -10.22 17.68 -1.08
C THR A 214 -9.72 18.45 0.13
N GLU A 215 -8.41 18.49 0.33
CA GLU A 215 -7.78 19.32 1.38
C GLU A 215 -6.52 20.00 0.85
N LYS A 216 -6.07 21.05 1.53
CA LYS A 216 -4.82 21.73 1.15
C LYS A 216 -3.59 20.91 1.53
N LEU A 217 -2.51 21.06 0.77
CA LEU A 217 -1.25 20.35 1.00
C LEU A 217 -0.67 20.61 2.40
N GLU A 218 -0.87 21.79 2.99
CA GLU A 218 -0.35 22.12 4.32
C GLU A 218 -0.93 21.23 5.42
N LYS A 219 -2.14 20.66 5.20
CA LYS A 219 -2.81 19.76 6.15
C LYS A 219 -2.38 18.30 6.00
N ILE A 220 -1.34 17.99 5.20
CA ILE A 220 -0.95 16.61 4.93
C ILE A 220 -0.63 15.79 6.19
N ASN A 221 -0.10 16.43 7.23
CA ASN A 221 0.15 15.77 8.51
C ASN A 221 -1.17 15.43 9.24
N ASP A 222 -2.12 16.37 9.28
CA ASP A 222 -3.44 16.14 9.89
C ASP A 222 -4.19 15.00 9.19
N ILE A 223 -4.12 14.98 7.86
CA ILE A 223 -4.64 13.91 7.00
C ILE A 223 -3.97 12.59 7.36
N SER A 224 -2.65 12.53 7.40
CA SER A 224 -1.91 11.32 7.71
C SER A 224 -2.28 10.79 9.10
N HIS A 225 -2.37 11.66 10.10
CA HIS A 225 -2.81 11.28 11.44
C HIS A 225 -4.27 10.82 11.47
N ALA A 226 -5.17 11.49 10.74
CA ALA A 226 -6.56 11.06 10.62
C ALA A 226 -6.66 9.68 9.96
N CYS A 227 -5.92 9.43 8.89
CA CYS A 227 -5.86 8.13 8.23
C CYS A 227 -5.30 7.05 9.17
N THR A 228 -4.25 7.32 9.95
CA THR A 228 -3.71 6.39 10.94
C THR A 228 -4.71 6.11 12.05
N ARG A 229 -5.39 7.13 12.57
CA ARG A 229 -6.45 6.95 13.58
C ARG A 229 -7.63 6.16 13.03
N ALA A 230 -8.03 6.43 11.79
CA ALA A 230 -9.02 5.64 11.09
C ALA A 230 -8.52 4.20 11.03
N ILE A 231 -7.33 3.89 10.50
CA ILE A 231 -6.76 2.53 10.51
C ILE A 231 -6.76 1.90 11.92
N SER A 232 -6.50 2.68 12.97
CA SER A 232 -6.42 2.21 14.37
C SER A 232 -7.79 2.02 15.05
N LYS A 233 -8.84 2.73 14.62
CA LYS A 233 -10.17 2.73 15.28
C LYS A 233 -11.32 2.30 14.34
N GLU A 234 -11.27 2.66 13.05
CA GLU A 234 -12.43 2.71 12.13
C GLU A 234 -12.13 2.35 10.65
N GLY A 235 -10.89 2.04 10.23
CA GLY A 235 -10.37 1.79 8.87
C GLY A 235 -10.56 2.92 7.83
N SER A 236 -9.52 3.20 7.02
CA SER A 236 -9.55 3.94 5.74
C SER A 236 -9.78 5.46 5.66
N CYS A 237 -9.20 6.04 4.60
CA CYS A 237 -9.07 7.47 4.32
C CYS A 237 -8.84 7.63 2.80
N SER A 238 -9.66 8.42 2.11
CA SER A 238 -9.45 8.79 0.69
C SER A 238 -9.46 10.31 0.58
N ILE A 239 -8.29 10.93 0.74
CA ILE A 239 -8.13 12.38 0.67
C ILE A 239 -7.23 12.72 -0.51
N SER A 240 -7.70 13.62 -1.37
CA SER A 240 -6.93 14.20 -2.46
C SER A 240 -6.43 15.57 -2.01
N ALA A 241 -5.13 15.83 -2.09
CA ALA A 241 -4.59 17.15 -1.77
C ALA A 241 -4.76 18.07 -3.00
N ASP A 242 -5.53 19.15 -2.87
CA ASP A 242 -5.57 20.24 -3.85
C ASP A 242 -4.40 21.19 -3.55
N ASN A 243 -3.53 21.37 -4.54
CA ASN A 243 -2.36 22.25 -4.44
C ASN A 243 -2.56 23.58 -5.17
N ARG A 244 -3.81 23.91 -5.56
CA ARG A 244 -4.11 25.21 -6.15
C ARG A 244 -4.10 26.29 -5.07
N GLY A 245 -2.99 27.01 -4.99
CA GLY A 245 -3.00 28.40 -4.52
C GLY A 245 -4.06 29.19 -5.28
N ALA A 246 -4.69 30.14 -4.60
CA ALA A 246 -5.86 30.88 -5.07
C ALA A 246 -5.77 31.34 -6.54
N GLY A 247 -6.74 30.92 -7.36
CA GLY A 247 -7.19 31.62 -8.57
C GLY A 247 -6.23 31.64 -9.77
N GLY A 248 -6.27 30.61 -10.61
CA GLY A 248 -5.73 30.68 -11.98
C GLY A 248 -6.31 29.59 -12.86
N ARG A 249 -6.99 29.95 -13.96
CA ARG A 249 -7.42 29.01 -15.01
C ARG A 249 -6.20 28.64 -15.88
N PRO A 250 -6.00 27.38 -16.27
CA PRO A 250 -4.94 27.04 -17.20
C PRO A 250 -5.37 27.32 -18.65
N GLU A 251 -4.63 28.17 -19.35
CA GLU A 251 -4.67 28.32 -20.81
C GLU A 251 -3.99 27.10 -21.48
N PRO A 252 -4.49 26.61 -22.62
CA PRO A 252 -3.90 25.46 -23.31
C PRO A 252 -2.59 25.84 -24.00
N PHE A 253 -1.47 25.25 -23.54
CA PHE A 253 -0.17 25.41 -24.21
C PHE A 253 0.03 24.33 -25.29
N SER A 254 0.21 24.79 -26.54
CA SER A 254 0.64 24.01 -27.70
C SER A 254 2.12 23.63 -27.57
N VAL A 255 2.45 22.34 -27.72
CA VAL A 255 3.84 21.85 -27.69
C VAL A 255 4.45 21.98 -29.09
N ALA A 256 5.34 22.95 -29.29
CA ALA A 256 6.27 22.95 -30.41
C ALA A 256 7.50 22.09 -30.05
N SER A 257 7.78 21.07 -30.85
CA SER A 257 8.90 20.15 -30.68
C SER A 257 10.24 20.78 -31.06
N ALA A 258 11.22 20.75 -30.14
CA ALA A 258 12.64 21.01 -30.45
C ALA A 258 13.53 19.89 -29.85
N PRO A 259 14.61 19.47 -30.55
CA PRO A 259 15.38 18.30 -30.17
C PRO A 259 16.41 18.61 -29.07
N LEU A 260 16.44 17.78 -28.01
CA LEU A 260 17.40 17.90 -26.91
C LEU A 260 18.70 17.13 -27.21
N ARG A 261 19.82 17.87 -27.30
CA ARG A 261 21.19 17.33 -27.24
C ARG A 261 21.52 16.91 -25.79
N SER A 262 22.18 15.76 -25.66
CA SER A 262 22.65 15.20 -24.38
C SER A 262 23.94 15.84 -23.89
N SER A 263 24.00 16.25 -22.62
CA SER A 263 25.26 16.35 -21.89
C SER A 263 25.06 15.91 -20.43
N SER A 264 25.70 14.80 -20.08
CA SER A 264 25.68 14.19 -18.75
C SER A 264 26.69 14.85 -17.80
N ALA A 265 26.25 15.27 -16.62
CA ALA A 265 27.12 15.50 -15.47
C ALA A 265 26.63 14.65 -14.29
N ARG A 266 27.46 13.69 -13.88
CA ARG A 266 27.13 12.61 -12.93
C ARG A 266 27.69 13.00 -11.56
N VAL A 267 26.83 13.31 -10.59
CA VAL A 267 27.24 13.44 -9.17
C VAL A 267 26.79 12.19 -8.43
N ARG A 268 27.74 11.32 -8.05
CA ARG A 268 27.49 10.14 -7.21
C ARG A 268 27.71 10.50 -5.74
N ARG A 269 26.71 10.29 -4.89
CA ARG A 269 26.93 10.03 -3.46
C ARG A 269 26.42 8.63 -3.14
N ARG A 270 27.30 7.80 -2.58
CA ARG A 270 27.06 6.38 -2.28
C ARG A 270 26.55 6.28 -0.84
N TRP A 271 25.29 5.88 -0.67
CA TRP A 271 24.74 5.55 0.65
C TRP A 271 24.89 4.05 0.90
N THR A 272 25.38 3.67 2.07
CA THR A 272 25.61 2.26 2.43
C THR A 272 24.38 1.65 3.14
N PRO A 273 24.17 0.32 3.07
CA PRO A 273 22.95 -0.33 3.58
C PRO A 273 22.62 -0.07 5.06
N ARG A 274 23.62 0.27 5.88
CA ARG A 274 23.42 0.58 7.31
C ARG A 274 22.67 1.90 7.55
N THR A 275 22.86 2.90 6.69
CA THR A 275 22.17 4.20 6.80
C THR A 275 20.68 4.16 6.44
N LEU A 276 20.24 3.12 5.72
CA LEU A 276 18.83 2.89 5.37
C LEU A 276 18.00 2.34 6.54
N LEU A 277 18.62 1.57 7.44
CA LEU A 277 17.95 1.00 8.61
C LEU A 277 17.78 2.01 9.76
N ASP A 278 18.75 2.91 9.96
CA ASP A 278 18.68 3.92 11.02
C ASP A 278 17.59 4.99 10.76
N HIS A 279 17.32 5.29 9.48
CA HIS A 279 16.16 6.13 9.11
C HIS A 279 14.81 5.41 9.26
N GLN A 280 14.81 4.07 9.23
CA GLN A 280 13.63 3.24 9.42
C GLN A 280 13.15 3.22 10.88
N ALA A 281 14.07 3.38 11.84
CA ALA A 281 13.73 3.40 13.27
C ALA A 281 13.16 4.75 13.75
N SER A 282 13.63 5.87 13.19
CA SER A 282 13.24 7.22 13.63
C SER A 282 11.84 7.66 13.19
N PHE A 283 11.28 7.04 12.15
CA PHE A 283 9.89 7.29 11.72
C PHE A 283 8.87 6.39 12.46
N MET A 284 9.35 5.32 13.11
CA MET A 284 8.51 4.27 13.72
C MET A 284 8.42 4.37 15.25
N HIS A 285 9.31 5.11 15.90
CA HIS A 285 9.20 5.46 17.31
C HIS A 285 8.80 6.94 17.39
N GLY A 286 7.57 7.23 17.82
CA GLY A 286 6.98 8.57 17.87
C GLY A 286 7.74 9.56 18.77
N HIS A 287 8.92 9.99 18.34
CA HIS A 287 9.66 11.11 18.89
C HIS A 287 9.56 12.30 17.93
N GLU A 288 9.07 13.41 18.47
CA GLU A 288 8.95 14.71 17.82
C GLU A 288 10.17 15.03 16.98
N SER A 289 9.98 15.09 15.66
CA SER A 289 10.96 15.63 14.74
C SER A 289 10.24 16.66 13.87
N SER A 290 10.25 17.91 14.32
CA SER A 290 9.72 19.04 13.55
C SER A 290 10.43 19.15 12.20
N ILE A 291 9.69 18.99 11.10
CA ILE A 291 10.20 19.28 9.75
C ILE A 291 10.29 20.80 9.59
N ARG A 292 11.46 21.39 9.84
CA ARG A 292 11.76 22.78 9.43
C ARG A 292 12.24 22.78 7.99
N LEU A 293 11.39 23.27 7.08
CA LEU A 293 11.78 23.60 5.71
C LEU A 293 12.66 24.86 5.74
N ARG A 294 13.97 24.72 5.44
CA ARG A 294 14.84 25.86 5.13
C ARG A 294 14.77 26.16 3.65
N THR A 295 14.13 27.27 3.30
CA THR A 295 14.27 27.93 1.99
C THR A 295 15.71 28.43 1.80
N THR A 296 16.34 28.03 0.71
CA THR A 296 17.69 28.45 0.31
C THR A 296 17.65 29.84 -0.32
N ARG A 297 18.37 30.81 0.26
CA ARG A 297 18.90 31.97 -0.46
C ARG A 297 20.43 32.00 -0.34
N ARG A 298 21.08 32.15 -1.49
CA ARG A 298 22.53 32.20 -1.78
C ARG A 298 23.30 33.30 -1.04
N ALA A 299 24.57 33.05 -0.72
CA ALA A 299 25.79 33.86 -0.96
C ALA A 299 26.92 33.44 0.03
N LEU A 300 28.00 32.79 -0.42
CA LEU A 300 29.32 33.32 -0.85
C LEU A 300 30.31 33.65 0.31
N ARG A 301 31.53 33.07 0.18
CA ARG A 301 32.80 33.28 0.93
C ARG A 301 32.83 32.62 2.33
N GLN A 302 33.86 31.92 2.79
CA GLN A 302 35.31 31.98 2.51
C GLN A 302 35.97 30.64 2.90
N VAL A 303 37.09 30.30 2.24
CA VAL A 303 37.96 29.14 2.48
C VAL A 303 38.94 29.44 3.61
N ALA A 304 39.16 28.50 4.54
CA ALA A 304 40.42 28.31 5.27
C ALA A 304 40.49 26.89 5.90
N ASP A 305 41.70 26.32 5.87
CA ASP A 305 42.12 24.91 5.99
C ASP A 305 42.31 24.43 7.46
N PRO A 306 42.85 23.22 7.78
CA PRO A 306 42.46 22.39 8.92
C PRO A 306 43.60 22.35 9.99
N PHE A 307 43.46 21.46 10.98
CA PHE A 307 44.40 21.17 12.10
C PHE A 307 44.32 22.10 13.34
N ALA A 308 43.75 21.58 14.44
CA ALA A 308 44.49 21.21 15.66
C ALA A 308 43.53 20.75 16.80
N PRO A 309 44.03 19.99 17.81
CA PRO A 309 43.24 18.99 18.57
C PRO A 309 42.98 19.34 20.05
N ARG A 310 42.30 18.41 20.76
CA ARG A 310 42.19 18.12 22.23
C ARG A 310 40.69 18.06 22.65
N GLY A 311 40.22 17.15 23.49
CA GLY A 311 40.88 16.18 24.37
C GLY A 311 39.90 15.12 24.92
N ILE A 312 40.49 14.17 25.64
CA ILE A 312 39.95 12.89 26.13
C ILE A 312 39.33 13.04 27.53
N GLY A 313 38.22 12.35 27.80
CA GLY A 313 37.75 11.94 29.13
C GLY A 313 36.75 10.78 29.00
N THR A 314 37.17 9.52 29.23
CA THR A 314 36.95 8.68 30.44
C THR A 314 35.47 8.60 30.88
N LYS A 315 34.77 7.47 31.11
CA LYS A 315 35.11 6.11 31.57
C LYS A 315 33.96 5.11 31.21
N ARG A 316 34.36 3.94 30.70
CA ARG A 316 33.96 2.54 31.01
C ARG A 316 32.49 2.16 31.36
N PHE A 317 31.98 1.18 30.62
CA PHE A 317 31.33 -0.02 31.19
C PHE A 317 31.92 -1.29 30.55
N ARG A 318 32.34 -2.26 31.38
CA ARG A 318 32.97 -3.53 31.01
C ARG A 318 31.93 -4.65 31.04
N ALA A 319 32.01 -5.54 30.06
CA ALA A 319 31.27 -6.78 29.96
C ALA A 319 31.71 -7.82 31.02
N THR A 320 30.76 -8.63 31.47
CA THR A 320 30.97 -9.86 32.25
C THR A 320 31.23 -11.05 31.32
N PRO A 321 32.23 -11.92 31.60
CA PRO A 321 32.47 -13.14 30.83
C PRO A 321 32.01 -14.41 31.55
N HIS A 322 31.67 -15.42 30.73
CA HIS A 322 31.51 -16.83 31.08
C HIS A 322 32.71 -17.41 31.84
N ARG A 323 32.44 -18.31 32.80
CA ARG A 323 33.44 -19.25 33.34
C ARG A 323 32.88 -20.67 33.44
N ARG A 324 33.69 -21.62 32.96
CA ARG A 324 33.60 -23.08 33.13
C ARG A 324 34.13 -23.50 34.51
N GLY A 325 33.62 -24.60 35.06
CA GLY A 325 34.24 -25.45 36.10
C GLY A 325 33.37 -26.70 36.34
N ARG A 326 33.74 -27.88 35.81
CA ARG A 326 34.50 -29.01 36.42
C ARG A 326 33.70 -29.94 37.38
N ARG A 327 33.39 -31.13 36.83
CA ARG A 327 33.30 -32.52 37.35
C ARG A 327 33.34 -32.82 38.87
N ARG A 328 32.42 -33.72 39.28
CA ARG A 328 32.55 -35.02 40.03
C ARG A 328 31.10 -35.44 40.40
N GLY A 329 30.60 -36.67 40.37
CA GLY A 329 31.05 -38.03 40.00
C GLY A 329 29.92 -39.02 40.40
N GLN A 330 29.87 -40.20 39.75
CA GLN A 330 29.18 -41.48 40.13
C GLN A 330 27.67 -41.44 40.42
N SER A 331 26.83 -42.46 40.22
CA SER A 331 26.81 -43.79 39.57
C SER A 331 25.30 -44.17 39.61
N ASP A 332 24.66 -44.71 38.57
CA ASP A 332 24.30 -46.13 38.41
C ASP A 332 22.85 -46.19 37.84
N GLY A 333 22.54 -47.23 37.07
CA GLY A 333 21.16 -47.70 36.88
C GLY A 333 20.43 -47.32 35.58
N ARG A 334 20.65 -48.12 34.53
CA ARG A 334 19.62 -48.49 33.53
C ARG A 334 18.80 -49.69 34.07
N PRO A 335 17.74 -50.21 33.40
CA PRO A 335 16.77 -49.67 32.42
C PRO A 335 15.31 -50.13 32.73
N CYS A 336 14.43 -50.13 31.71
CA CYS A 336 13.13 -50.84 31.53
C CYS A 336 11.90 -49.92 31.59
N LEU A 337 10.82 -50.05 30.81
CA LEU A 337 10.40 -50.77 29.59
C LEU A 337 8.91 -50.36 29.41
N SER A 338 8.41 -50.29 28.17
CA SER A 338 6.99 -50.47 27.73
C SER A 338 5.89 -49.60 28.37
N SER A 339 4.95 -48.99 27.64
CA SER A 339 4.15 -49.50 26.52
C SER A 339 3.55 -48.33 25.74
#